data_AF-A0A662QT28-F1
#
_entry.id   AF-A0A662QT28-F1
#
_cell.length_a   1.000
_cell.length_b   1.000
_cell.length_c   1.000
_cell.angle_alpha   90.00
_cell.angle_beta   90.00
_cell.angle_gamma   90.00
#
_symmetry.space_group_name_H-M   'P 1'
#
loop_
_entity.id
_entity.type
_entity.pdbx_description
1 polymer ?
#
loop_
_entity_poly.entity_id
_entity_poly.type
_entity_poly.pdbx_seq_one_letter_code
_entity_poly.pdbx_strand_id
1 'polypeptide(L)'
;MNKLISFSNIEGNLIDENCRLFSRKTTSIDFEEFKNQFFDELKSHIAKIKNAGLGLWLKWNEKSDTLAFYRSSKSLVEWPCSRKLLEKFKAIKTKNVCAYGDKNSRMNVLDELEDFHKIKISNSGHFA
;
A
#
# COMPACT_ATOMS: atom_id res chain seq x y z
N MET A 1 -28.54 -3.08 -21.42
CA MET A 1 -27.12 -3.48 -21.37
C MET A 1 -26.40 -2.51 -20.44
N ASN A 2 -25.86 -2.96 -19.29
CA ASN A 2 -25.14 -2.07 -18.39
C ASN A 2 -23.73 -1.84 -18.93
N LYS A 3 -23.43 -0.61 -19.35
CA LYS A 3 -22.10 -0.19 -19.83
C LYS A 3 -21.29 0.32 -18.64
N LEU A 4 -20.08 -0.22 -18.44
CA LEU A 4 -19.13 0.34 -17.48
C LEU A 4 -18.66 1.70 -18.01
N ILE A 5 -18.92 2.77 -17.26
CA ILE A 5 -18.57 4.15 -17.66
C ILE A 5 -17.17 4.51 -17.15
N SER A 6 -16.83 4.06 -15.94
CA SER A 6 -15.53 4.32 -15.31
C SER A 6 -15.17 3.24 -14.31
N PHE A 7 -13.87 3.07 -14.10
CA PHE A 7 -13.28 2.18 -13.10
C PHE A 7 -12.14 2.91 -12.41
N SER A 8 -12.09 2.82 -11.09
CA SER A 8 -11.01 3.38 -10.28
C SER A 8 -10.46 2.29 -9.38
N ASN A 9 -9.15 2.08 -9.44
CA ASN A 9 -8.43 1.22 -8.51
C ASN A 9 -7.78 2.08 -7.44
N ILE A 10 -8.00 1.75 -6.17
CA ILE A 10 -7.48 2.49 -5.03
C ILE A 10 -6.57 1.56 -4.24
N GLU A 11 -5.35 2.01 -3.96
CA GLU A 11 -4.37 1.30 -3.12
C GLU A 11 -4.97 1.01 -1.72
N GLY A 12 -4.81 -0.21 -1.24
CA GLY A 12 -5.43 -0.72 -0.01
C GLY A 12 -4.79 -0.28 1.31
N ASN A 13 -3.93 0.74 1.31
CA ASN A 13 -3.31 1.26 2.54
C ASN A 13 -4.29 2.15 3.32
N LEU A 14 -5.44 1.60 3.73
CA LEU A 14 -6.52 2.34 4.36
C LEU A 14 -6.33 2.54 5.87
N ILE A 15 -5.55 1.66 6.50
CA ILE A 15 -5.28 1.65 7.94
C ILE A 15 -3.77 1.58 8.22
N ASP A 16 -3.40 2.01 9.42
CA ASP A 16 -2.02 2.16 9.87
C ASP A 16 -1.23 0.82 9.90
N GLU A 17 -1.91 -0.30 10.16
CA GLU A 17 -1.33 -1.65 10.09
C GLU A 17 -0.72 -1.98 8.73
N ASN A 18 -1.29 -1.43 7.65
CA ASN A 18 -0.85 -1.69 6.29
C ASN A 18 0.43 -0.92 5.93
N CYS A 19 0.82 0.07 6.74
CA CYS A 19 1.94 0.97 6.46
C CYS A 19 3.23 0.57 7.20
N ARG A 20 3.22 -0.58 7.89
CA ARG A 20 4.25 -0.97 8.87
C ARG A 20 5.59 -1.41 8.27
N LEU A 21 5.64 -1.83 7.01
CA LEU A 21 6.85 -2.43 6.45
C LEU A 21 8.01 -1.44 6.33
N PHE A 22 7.77 -0.21 5.83
CA PHE A 22 8.87 0.76 5.57
C PHE A 22 8.48 2.22 5.79
N SER A 23 7.22 2.57 5.55
CA SER A 23 6.76 3.96 5.48
C SER A 23 6.91 4.72 6.80
N ARG A 24 6.78 4.06 7.96
CA ARG A 24 6.96 4.70 9.27
C ARG A 24 8.38 5.21 9.52
N LYS A 25 9.41 4.42 9.19
CA LYS A 25 10.80 4.87 9.34
C LYS A 25 11.09 6.05 8.39
N THR A 26 10.46 6.07 7.22
CA THR A 26 10.53 7.22 6.30
C THR A 26 9.94 8.50 6.89
N THR A 27 8.91 8.43 7.74
CA THR A 27 8.33 9.64 8.36
C THR A 27 9.22 10.29 9.41
N SER A 28 10.03 9.49 10.13
CA SER A 28 10.88 9.95 11.24
C SER A 28 12.24 10.50 10.82
N ILE A 29 12.61 10.38 9.55
CA ILE A 29 13.89 10.85 9.01
C ILE A 29 13.66 12.00 8.04
N ASP A 30 14.72 12.78 7.81
CA ASP A 30 14.72 13.82 6.77
C ASP A 30 15.05 13.25 5.38
N PHE A 31 14.99 14.10 4.36
CA PHE A 31 15.21 13.67 2.98
C PHE A 31 16.66 13.27 2.70
N GLU A 32 17.64 13.91 3.35
CA GLU A 32 19.05 13.59 3.12
C GLU A 32 19.42 12.27 3.77
N GLU A 33 18.91 11.99 4.98
CA GLU A 33 19.04 10.69 5.62
C GLU A 33 18.33 9.58 4.81
N PHE A 34 17.14 9.88 4.29
CA PHE A 34 16.41 8.95 3.42
C PHE A 34 17.20 8.59 2.16
N LYS A 35 17.70 9.60 1.46
CA LYS A 35 18.41 9.47 0.19
C LYS A 35 19.75 8.76 0.34
N ASN A 36 20.52 9.10 1.38
CA ASN A 36 21.91 8.66 1.51
C ASN A 36 22.07 7.35 2.31
N GLN A 37 21.03 6.90 3.03
CA GLN A 37 21.12 5.70 3.88
C GLN A 37 19.93 4.77 3.70
N PHE A 38 18.71 5.28 3.94
CA PHE A 38 17.54 4.41 4.05
C PHE A 38 17.18 3.68 2.74
N PHE A 39 17.36 4.33 1.60
CA PHE A 39 17.04 3.71 0.30
C PHE A 39 17.98 2.54 -0.03
N ASP A 40 19.27 2.63 0.32
CA ASP A 40 20.23 1.55 0.10
C ASP A 40 20.06 0.41 1.10
N GLU A 41 19.67 0.72 2.35
CA GLU A 41 19.24 -0.28 3.33
C GLU A 41 18.02 -1.05 2.83
N LEU A 42 17.02 -0.35 2.28
CA LEU A 42 15.81 -0.94 1.72
C LEU A 42 16.13 -1.90 0.57
N LYS A 43 17.00 -1.49 -0.35
CA LYS A 43 17.47 -2.35 -1.46
C LYS A 43 18.11 -3.63 -0.92
N SER A 44 19.02 -3.48 0.04
CA SER A 44 19.75 -4.58 0.65
C SER A 44 18.82 -5.54 1.40
N HIS A 45 17.77 -5.03 2.03
CA HIS A 45 16.76 -5.84 2.71
C HIS A 45 15.89 -6.63 1.71
N ILE A 46 15.37 -5.96 0.68
CA ILE A 46 14.54 -6.59 -0.35
C ILE A 46 15.31 -7.66 -1.12
N ALA A 47 16.59 -7.43 -1.42
CA ALA A 47 17.43 -8.41 -2.11
C ALA A 47 17.55 -9.75 -1.36
N LYS A 48 17.40 -9.74 -0.03
CA LYS A 48 17.42 -10.97 0.80
C LYS A 48 16.08 -11.70 0.80
N ILE A 49 14.99 -11.03 0.46
CA ILE A 49 13.65 -11.62 0.40
C ILE A 49 13.46 -12.27 -0.96
N LYS A 50 13.24 -13.60 -0.98
CA LYS A 50 12.95 -14.36 -2.20
C LYS A 50 11.50 -14.15 -2.68
N ASN A 51 11.11 -12.91 -2.95
CA ASN A 51 9.79 -12.54 -3.46
C ASN A 51 9.94 -11.74 -4.78
N ALA A 52 9.47 -12.32 -5.88
CA ALA A 52 9.62 -11.74 -7.22
C ALA A 52 8.86 -10.41 -7.38
N GLY A 53 7.65 -10.28 -6.81
CA GLY A 53 6.88 -9.04 -6.88
C GLY A 53 7.52 -7.90 -6.08
N LEU A 54 8.09 -8.18 -4.92
CA LEU A 54 8.84 -7.19 -4.14
C LEU A 54 10.10 -6.72 -4.87
N GLY A 55 10.78 -7.64 -5.57
CA GLY A 55 11.90 -7.30 -6.45
C GLY A 55 11.50 -6.41 -7.64
N LEU A 56 10.33 -6.66 -8.25
CA LEU A 56 9.79 -5.80 -9.30
C LEU A 56 9.40 -4.41 -8.76
N TRP A 57 8.74 -4.37 -7.61
CA TRP A 57 8.38 -3.13 -6.93
C TRP A 57 9.63 -2.28 -6.66
N LEU A 58 10.72 -2.87 -6.17
CA LEU A 58 11.97 -2.15 -5.96
C LEU A 58 12.53 -1.57 -7.28
N LYS A 59 12.60 -2.39 -8.34
CA LYS A 59 13.08 -1.95 -9.67
C LYS A 59 12.27 -0.79 -10.25
N TRP A 60 10.96 -0.73 -9.97
CA TRP A 60 10.14 0.40 -10.40
C TRP A 60 10.41 1.65 -9.56
N ASN A 61 10.60 1.52 -8.25
CA ASN A 61 10.94 2.64 -7.39
C ASN A 61 12.36 3.17 -7.64
N GLU A 62 13.30 2.34 -8.11
CA GLU A 62 14.63 2.83 -8.54
C GLU A 62 14.57 3.75 -9.76
N LYS A 63 13.48 3.68 -10.54
CA LYS A 63 13.25 4.55 -11.70
C LYS A 63 12.42 5.78 -11.36
N SER A 64 11.87 5.86 -10.14
CA SER A 64 11.08 7.02 -9.72
C SER A 64 12.00 8.10 -9.16
N ASP A 65 11.50 9.34 -9.17
CA ASP A 65 12.18 10.44 -8.50
C ASP A 65 12.23 10.16 -6.98
N THR A 66 13.43 10.24 -6.39
CA THR A 66 13.65 9.89 -4.98
C THR A 66 12.86 10.80 -4.03
N LEU A 67 12.72 12.09 -4.37
CA LEU A 67 11.94 13.03 -3.57
C LEU A 67 10.45 12.72 -3.64
N ALA A 68 9.95 12.36 -4.83
CA ALA A 68 8.57 11.91 -5.01
C ALA A 68 8.29 10.63 -4.22
N PHE A 69 9.19 9.65 -4.24
CA PHE A 69 9.06 8.41 -3.46
C PHE A 69 9.09 8.66 -1.95
N TYR A 70 9.98 9.54 -1.47
CA TYR A 70 10.02 9.97 -0.08
C TYR A 70 8.72 10.63 0.38
N ARG A 71 8.23 11.62 -0.39
CA ARG A 71 6.99 12.34 -0.08
C ARG A 71 5.76 11.44 -0.15
N SER A 72 5.68 10.54 -1.15
CA SER A 72 4.58 9.58 -1.24
C SER A 72 4.59 8.62 -0.06
N SER A 73 5.77 8.14 0.35
CA SER A 73 5.94 7.29 1.53
C SER A 73 5.48 7.98 2.82
N LYS A 74 5.74 9.29 3.01
CA LYS A 74 5.21 10.04 4.15
C LYS A 74 3.70 10.15 4.12
N SER A 75 3.14 10.53 2.96
CA SER A 75 1.69 10.60 2.75
C SER A 75 1.00 9.26 3.07
N LEU A 76 1.60 8.15 2.64
CA LEU A 76 1.12 6.79 2.91
C LEU A 76 1.10 6.43 4.40
N VAL A 77 1.76 7.18 5.30
CA VAL A 77 1.62 7.02 6.76
C VAL A 77 0.61 8.00 7.33
N GLU A 78 0.67 9.26 6.91
CA GLU A 78 -0.17 10.32 7.47
C GLU A 78 -1.67 10.04 7.28
N TRP A 79 -2.07 9.64 6.07
CA TRP A 79 -3.48 9.40 5.76
C TRP A 79 -4.07 8.21 6.54
N PRO A 80 -3.41 7.04 6.60
CA PRO A 80 -3.96 5.89 7.30
C PRO A 80 -3.91 6.03 8.81
N CYS A 81 -2.86 6.65 9.37
CA CYS A 81 -2.80 7.00 10.80
C CYS A 81 -3.96 7.90 11.22
N SER A 82 -4.36 8.84 10.36
CA SER A 82 -5.45 9.77 10.66
C SER A 82 -6.86 9.15 10.53
N ARG A 83 -6.99 7.92 10.03
CA ARG A 83 -8.25 7.25 9.63
C ARG A 83 -9.08 7.97 8.56
N LYS A 84 -8.73 9.20 8.17
CA LYS A 84 -9.44 10.00 7.16
C LYS A 84 -9.57 9.28 5.82
N LEU A 85 -8.59 8.46 5.44
CA LEU A 85 -8.65 7.72 4.18
C LEU A 85 -9.71 6.61 4.21
N LEU A 86 -9.78 5.85 5.30
CA LEU A 86 -10.82 4.84 5.51
C LEU A 86 -12.21 5.48 5.55
N GLU A 87 -12.37 6.60 6.24
CA GLU A 87 -13.63 7.34 6.30
C GLU A 87 -14.06 7.82 4.90
N LYS A 88 -13.13 8.41 4.14
CA LYS A 88 -13.38 8.84 2.76
C LYS A 88 -13.78 7.66 1.88
N PHE A 89 -13.10 6.52 2.00
CA PHE A 89 -13.43 5.32 1.25
C PHE A 89 -14.82 4.80 1.59
N LYS A 90 -15.18 4.74 2.88
CA LYS A 90 -16.52 4.38 3.36
C LYS A 90 -17.62 5.32 2.86
N ALA A 91 -17.30 6.60 2.65
CA ALA A 91 -18.25 7.61 2.17
C ALA A 91 -18.48 7.60 0.64
N ILE A 92 -17.73 6.80 -0.13
CA ILE A 92 -17.90 6.71 -1.59
C ILE A 92 -19.24 6.04 -1.91
N LYS A 93 -20.14 6.78 -2.58
CA LYS A 93 -21.52 6.34 -2.90
C LYS A 93 -21.64 5.39 -4.11
N THR A 94 -20.53 4.99 -4.72
CA THR A 94 -20.53 4.06 -5.86
C THR A 94 -20.44 2.61 -5.39
N LYS A 95 -20.65 1.66 -6.31
CA LYS A 95 -20.41 0.25 -6.03
C LYS A 95 -18.92 0.04 -5.78
N ASN A 96 -18.58 -0.34 -4.56
CA ASN A 96 -17.21 -0.59 -4.14
C ASN A 96 -17.02 -2.09 -3.91
N VAL A 97 -15.85 -2.60 -4.27
CA VAL A 97 -15.45 -3.98 -4.03
C VAL A 97 -14.06 -3.97 -3.42
N CYS A 98 -13.86 -4.78 -2.38
CA CYS A 98 -12.56 -5.00 -1.78
C CYS A 98 -11.96 -6.30 -2.31
N ALA A 99 -10.89 -6.22 -3.10
CA ALA A 99 -10.14 -7.40 -3.53
C ALA A 99 -8.94 -7.62 -2.59
N TYR A 100 -8.71 -8.86 -2.17
CA TYR A 100 -7.58 -9.21 -1.31
C TYR A 100 -7.03 -10.60 -1.64
N GLY A 101 -5.73 -10.80 -1.44
CA GLY A 101 -5.09 -12.11 -1.58
C GLY A 101 -5.40 -13.03 -0.39
N ASP A 102 -5.57 -14.32 -0.62
CA ASP A 102 -5.86 -15.30 0.43
C ASP A 102 -4.75 -15.41 1.50
N LYS A 103 -3.48 -15.17 1.12
CA LYS A 103 -2.34 -15.06 2.03
C LYS A 103 -2.45 -13.86 2.98
N ASN A 104 -3.36 -12.92 2.70
CA ASN A 104 -3.64 -11.70 3.46
C ASN A 104 -5.02 -11.72 4.15
N SER A 105 -5.65 -12.88 4.28
CA SER A 105 -6.99 -13.04 4.87
C SER A 105 -7.15 -12.63 6.34
N ARG A 106 -6.06 -12.34 7.05
CA ARG A 106 -6.05 -11.93 8.47
C ARG A 106 -5.76 -10.45 8.68
N MET A 107 -5.92 -9.61 7.66
CA MET A 107 -5.69 -8.18 7.78
C MET A 107 -6.89 -7.48 8.44
N ASN A 108 -6.63 -6.69 9.49
CA ASN A 108 -7.65 -5.92 10.22
C ASN A 108 -8.50 -5.00 9.34
N VAL A 109 -7.98 -4.57 8.18
CA VAL A 109 -8.73 -3.75 7.22
C VAL A 109 -9.97 -4.47 6.68
N LEU A 110 -9.96 -5.81 6.66
CA LEU A 110 -11.10 -6.59 6.20
C LEU A 110 -12.26 -6.54 7.20
N ASP A 111 -11.96 -6.46 8.50
CA ASP A 111 -12.96 -6.28 9.56
C ASP A 111 -13.56 -4.88 9.48
N GLU A 112 -12.73 -3.86 9.28
CA GLU A 112 -13.16 -2.48 9.07
C GLU A 112 -14.05 -2.30 7.83
N LEU A 113 -14.00 -3.23 6.87
CA LEU A 113 -14.79 -3.22 5.64
C LEU A 113 -15.85 -4.33 5.64
N GLU A 114 -16.38 -4.74 6.80
CA GLU A 114 -17.36 -5.82 6.94
C GLU A 114 -18.54 -5.72 5.95
N ASP A 115 -19.11 -4.51 5.77
CA ASP A 115 -20.25 -4.23 4.89
C ASP A 115 -19.93 -4.23 3.38
N PHE A 116 -18.65 -4.29 3.02
CA PHE A 116 -18.22 -4.26 1.62
C PHE A 116 -18.23 -5.66 1.02
N HIS A 117 -18.61 -5.77 -0.26
CA HIS A 117 -18.41 -6.99 -1.02
C HIS A 117 -16.91 -7.27 -1.17
N LYS A 118 -16.47 -8.46 -0.73
CA LYS A 118 -15.06 -8.86 -0.74
C LYS A 118 -14.81 -9.98 -1.75
N ILE A 119 -13.78 -9.82 -2.56
CA ILE A 119 -13.30 -10.82 -3.50
C ILE A 119 -11.94 -11.32 -3.02
N LYS A 120 -11.86 -12.61 -2.71
CA LYS A 120 -10.60 -13.27 -2.34
C LYS A 120 -9.92 -13.84 -3.58
N ILE A 121 -8.64 -13.51 -3.77
CA ILE A 121 -7.81 -14.02 -4.87
C ILE A 121 -6.96 -15.18 -4.32
N SER A 122 -7.13 -16.37 -4.89
CA SER A 122 -6.42 -17.57 -4.48
C SER A 122 -4.93 -17.51 -4.83
N ASN A 123 -4.09 -18.10 -3.97
CA ASN A 123 -2.64 -18.15 -4.11
C ASN A 123 -1.97 -16.78 -4.24
N SER A 124 -2.58 -15.73 -3.68
CA SER A 124 -2.10 -14.36 -3.83
C SER A 124 -1.85 -13.68 -2.49
N GLY A 125 -0.83 -12.84 -2.45
CA GLY A 125 -0.57 -11.89 -1.38
C GLY A 125 -0.19 -10.52 -1.94
N HIS A 126 0.15 -9.57 -1.07
CA HIS A 126 0.39 -8.18 -1.45
C HIS A 126 1.43 -7.99 -2.60
N PHE A 127 2.41 -8.89 -2.70
CA PHE A 127 3.41 -8.92 -3.78
C PHE A 127 3.55 -10.30 -4.47
N ALA A 128 2.63 -11.25 -4.24
CA ALA A 128 2.80 -12.64 -4.69
C ALA A 128 1.47 -13.40 -4.82
#